data_AF-A0AAE1NZ49-F1
#
_entry.id   AF-A0AAE1NZ49-F1
#
_cell.length_a   1.000
_cell.length_b   1.000
_cell.length_c   1.000
_cell.angle_alpha   90.00
_cell.angle_beta   90.00
_cell.angle_gamma   90.00
#
_symmetry.space_group_name_H-M   'P 1'
#
loop_
_entity.id
_entity.type
_entity.pdbx_description
1 polymer ?
#
loop_
_entity_poly.entity_id
_entity_poly.type
_entity_poly.pdbx_seq_one_letter_code
_entity_poly.pdbx_strand_id
1 'polypeptide(L)'
;MSSTVQLDITHLTLPPINLTADDVQAKFVTFKGSFQQEVKKIHNTPNDGNTVRREKQNGRKGGVRMRWSDVNKSQVATLLFLLDNGDKTTGATEKCSNINTNKAEEVRDTLEAVLRDPTHNFDPLVDLLQQRHNALDTYTSLLYTTSLHPGTPAADRLVRKEDEDLLVFVYVCRSLDLDHHHNLHQKACIIQDSLDLTQEEVDGNFYIYAENLRMKRLCAALSEDQVVRLSQSVTRKFLTDKSHVQINNITAETLKAKEGLKETLFFYIIRQLELHDKLNRIYTNRLEELLHELGGLEEWTEALEQYPAECRPAGHCVVFCVKKKRKGADGELDKVRQVFHKSLGYTLTIEEDPTPPTFDDTLLTLQRPKYRFYDSLVVWVMAHGTLDKLELADGSHIEKQDIIDRFSKLDNFRKKPKIFFMASCQGRDTISIIKRGGVPVTVDGANKGDILEAQVQGSFYRFSTVPERCLNITAVAYQMDRLVAHATLPNHYAFRQEDGGSLYVDYVCRLLERNAGHNLTLVLERVCNKMHQILFSSNESKFEGEAKQACYYETTFQKTFVVPEVDKEGGDNEEKRGQ
;
A
#
# COMPACT_ATOMS: atom_id res chain seq x y z
N MET A 1 17.54 -10.92 44.92
CA MET A 1 17.02 -9.70 45.58
C MET A 1 15.77 -9.30 44.83
N SER A 2 14.61 -9.58 45.43
CA SER A 2 13.28 -9.21 44.94
C SER A 2 12.91 -7.87 45.58
N SER A 3 12.41 -6.91 44.80
CA SER A 3 11.82 -5.68 45.33
C SER A 3 10.54 -5.37 44.58
N THR A 4 9.44 -5.85 45.14
CA THR A 4 8.06 -5.48 44.83
C THR A 4 7.78 -4.08 45.37
N VAL A 5 7.19 -3.20 44.57
CA VAL A 5 6.60 -1.94 45.04
C VAL A 5 5.09 -2.06 44.86
N GLN A 6 4.37 -2.09 45.99
CA GLN A 6 2.92 -1.94 46.07
C GLN A 6 2.54 -0.46 45.86
N LEU A 7 1.53 -0.20 45.03
CA LEU A 7 0.83 1.09 44.96
C LEU A 7 -0.51 0.95 45.68
N ASP A 8 -0.67 1.75 46.73
CA ASP A 8 -1.86 1.89 47.57
C ASP A 8 -2.83 2.86 46.88
N ILE A 9 -4.07 2.42 46.64
CA ILE A 9 -5.13 3.25 46.07
C ILE A 9 -6.27 3.31 47.09
N THR A 10 -6.20 4.30 47.97
CA THR A 10 -7.32 4.73 48.79
C THR A 10 -7.52 6.24 48.65
N HIS A 11 -8.79 6.63 48.49
CA HIS A 11 -9.34 8.00 48.38
C HIS A 11 -9.55 8.58 46.97
N LEU A 12 -10.72 8.27 46.38
CA LEU A 12 -11.56 9.21 45.62
C LEU A 12 -12.99 8.66 45.60
N THR A 13 -13.84 9.13 46.51
CA THR A 13 -15.29 8.87 46.52
C THR A 13 -16.03 10.02 45.84
N LEU A 14 -16.70 9.74 44.72
CA LEU A 14 -17.69 10.63 44.10
C LEU A 14 -19.11 10.26 44.60
N PRO A 15 -20.05 11.22 44.69
CA PRO A 15 -21.38 10.97 45.25
C PRO A 15 -22.25 10.13 44.30
N PRO A 16 -23.14 9.25 44.82
CA PRO A 16 -24.00 8.42 43.99
C PRO A 16 -25.13 9.25 43.37
N ILE A 17 -25.23 9.20 42.04
CA ILE A 17 -26.41 9.64 41.30
C ILE A 17 -27.42 8.50 41.35
N ASN A 18 -28.45 8.62 42.20
CA ASN A 18 -29.59 7.70 42.23
C ASN A 18 -30.55 8.05 41.08
N LEU A 19 -30.37 7.39 39.92
CA LEU A 19 -31.41 7.27 38.91
C LEU A 19 -31.98 5.85 39.02
N THR A 20 -33.30 5.74 39.21
CA THR A 20 -33.97 4.44 39.29
C THR A 20 -34.07 3.84 37.87
N ALA A 21 -34.19 2.51 37.77
CA ALA A 21 -34.36 1.84 36.48
C ALA A 21 -35.58 2.37 35.70
N ASP A 22 -36.60 2.84 36.42
CA ASP A 22 -37.81 3.43 35.85
C ASP A 22 -37.54 4.82 35.24
N ASP A 23 -36.61 5.61 35.81
CA ASP A 23 -36.20 6.91 35.26
C ASP A 23 -35.43 6.75 33.93
N VAL A 24 -34.61 5.70 33.83
CA VAL A 24 -33.87 5.36 32.62
C VAL A 24 -34.83 4.86 31.54
N GLN A 25 -35.78 4.01 31.90
CA GLN A 25 -36.78 3.48 30.98
C GLN A 25 -37.72 4.58 30.45
N ALA A 26 -38.15 5.51 31.31
CA ALA A 26 -38.99 6.64 30.92
C ALA A 26 -38.28 7.59 29.94
N LYS A 27 -36.99 7.88 30.16
CA LYS A 27 -36.19 8.68 29.23
C LYS A 27 -35.93 7.96 27.89
N PHE A 28 -35.75 6.65 27.91
CA PHE A 28 -35.53 5.85 26.70
C PHE A 28 -36.78 5.76 25.81
N VAL A 29 -37.97 5.62 26.40
CA VAL A 29 -39.24 5.63 25.66
C VAL A 29 -39.51 7.01 25.05
N THR A 30 -39.21 8.08 25.80
CA THR A 30 -39.37 9.46 25.32
C THR A 30 -38.43 9.76 24.14
N PHE A 31 -37.18 9.29 24.19
CA PHE A 31 -36.21 9.42 23.09
C PHE A 31 -36.65 8.65 21.83
N LYS A 32 -37.15 7.41 21.99
CA LYS A 32 -37.63 6.60 20.87
C LYS A 32 -38.86 7.21 20.18
N GLY A 33 -39.75 7.84 20.95
CA GLY A 33 -40.91 8.58 20.43
C GLY A 33 -40.51 9.83 19.63
N SER A 34 -39.54 10.61 20.13
CA SER A 34 -39.05 11.81 19.44
C SER A 34 -38.31 11.48 18.15
N PHE A 35 -37.45 10.45 18.18
CA PHE A 35 -36.69 9.99 17.01
C PHE A 35 -37.59 9.48 15.88
N GLN A 36 -38.66 8.73 16.21
CA GLN A 36 -39.61 8.25 15.20
C GLN A 36 -40.47 9.36 14.59
N GLN A 37 -40.74 10.46 15.32
CA GLN A 37 -41.41 11.63 14.76
C GLN A 37 -40.49 12.44 13.83
N GLU A 38 -39.18 12.47 14.10
CA GLU A 38 -38.20 13.19 13.29
C GLU A 38 -37.91 12.46 11.96
N VAL A 39 -37.82 11.12 11.99
CA VAL A 39 -37.68 10.29 10.77
C VAL A 39 -38.91 10.41 9.86
N LYS A 40 -40.13 10.55 10.42
CA LYS A 40 -41.35 10.77 9.64
C LYS A 40 -41.44 12.16 9.02
N LYS A 41 -40.78 13.18 9.59
CA LYS A 41 -40.69 14.52 8.97
C LYS A 41 -39.76 14.53 7.75
N ILE A 42 -38.71 13.71 7.76
CA ILE A 42 -37.75 13.59 6.64
C ILE A 42 -38.37 12.89 5.42
N HIS A 43 -39.32 11.97 5.62
CA HIS A 43 -39.97 11.23 4.52
C HIS A 43 -41.09 12.00 3.79
N ASN A 44 -41.48 13.20 4.24
CA ASN A 44 -42.65 13.93 3.70
C ASN A 44 -42.33 15.31 3.09
N THR A 45 -41.07 15.63 2.80
CA THR A 45 -40.73 16.85 2.03
C THR A 45 -40.76 16.58 0.52
N PRO A 46 -41.52 17.35 -0.29
CA PRO A 46 -41.50 17.24 -1.75
C PRO A 46 -40.16 17.73 -2.30
N ASN A 47 -39.66 17.01 -3.30
CA ASN A 47 -38.37 17.23 -3.95
C ASN A 47 -38.53 18.29 -5.06
N ASP A 48 -37.92 19.47 -4.87
CA ASP A 48 -37.79 20.47 -5.94
C ASP A 48 -36.53 20.24 -6.76
N GLY A 49 -36.67 20.38 -8.07
CA GLY A 49 -35.84 19.77 -9.08
C GLY A 49 -34.40 20.28 -9.19
N ASN A 50 -33.49 19.34 -9.44
CA ASN A 50 -32.43 19.56 -10.42
C ASN A 50 -32.10 18.23 -11.12
N THR A 51 -32.48 18.16 -12.39
CA THR A 51 -32.33 17.05 -13.31
C THR A 51 -30.87 16.84 -13.70
N VAL A 52 -30.24 15.78 -13.20
CA VAL A 52 -29.09 15.13 -13.84
C VAL A 52 -29.65 13.98 -14.69
N ARG A 53 -29.27 13.96 -15.97
CA ARG A 53 -29.73 13.01 -17.00
C ARG A 53 -29.52 11.57 -16.53
N ARG A 54 -30.61 10.86 -16.25
CA ARG A 54 -30.64 9.39 -16.17
C ARG A 54 -30.66 8.84 -17.59
N GLU A 55 -29.59 8.15 -17.98
CA GLU A 55 -29.66 7.21 -19.09
C GLU A 55 -30.68 6.12 -18.77
N LYS A 56 -31.56 5.87 -19.74
CA LYS A 56 -32.61 4.85 -19.64
C LYS A 56 -31.97 3.46 -19.68
N GLN A 57 -31.75 2.84 -18.52
CA GLN A 57 -31.68 1.39 -18.43
C GLN A 57 -33.09 0.81 -18.64
N ASN A 58 -33.36 0.38 -19.87
CA ASN A 58 -34.54 -0.42 -20.19
C ASN A 58 -34.44 -1.80 -19.49
N GLY A 59 -35.56 -2.23 -18.93
CA GLY A 59 -35.63 -3.33 -17.98
C GLY A 59 -35.20 -4.70 -18.49
N ARG A 60 -34.40 -5.38 -17.65
CA ARG A 60 -34.49 -6.82 -17.41
C ARG A 60 -34.51 -7.05 -15.90
N LYS A 61 -35.72 -7.27 -15.37
CA LYS A 61 -35.92 -7.80 -14.01
C LYS A 61 -35.62 -9.30 -14.04
N GLY A 62 -34.45 -9.66 -13.56
CA GLY A 62 -33.96 -11.02 -13.38
C GLY A 62 -32.45 -10.95 -13.22
N GLY A 63 -31.94 -11.10 -11.99
CA GLY A 63 -30.51 -11.08 -11.73
C GLY A 63 -29.81 -12.11 -12.63
N VAL A 64 -28.89 -11.66 -13.47
CA VAL A 64 -28.10 -12.56 -14.32
C VAL A 64 -27.17 -13.33 -13.37
N ARG A 65 -27.45 -14.62 -13.19
CA ARG A 65 -26.54 -15.54 -12.49
C ARG A 65 -25.36 -15.80 -13.43
N MET A 66 -24.14 -15.61 -12.94
CA MET A 66 -22.94 -15.97 -13.70
C MET A 66 -23.06 -17.44 -14.12
N ARG A 67 -23.06 -17.66 -15.44
CA ARG A 67 -23.05 -19.00 -16.02
C ARG A 67 -21.61 -19.39 -16.23
N TRP A 68 -21.05 -20.17 -15.32
CA TRP A 68 -19.65 -20.62 -15.41
C TRP A 68 -19.32 -21.41 -16.68
N SER A 69 -20.35 -21.94 -17.38
CA SER A 69 -20.22 -22.52 -18.72
C SER A 69 -19.81 -21.51 -19.79
N ASP A 70 -20.15 -20.24 -19.59
CA ASP A 70 -20.00 -19.17 -20.57
C ASP A 70 -18.70 -18.38 -20.33
N VAL A 71 -18.04 -18.58 -19.18
CA VAL A 71 -16.74 -18.00 -18.86
C VAL A 71 -15.64 -18.84 -19.52
N ASN A 72 -14.77 -18.19 -20.27
CA ASN A 72 -13.70 -18.91 -20.97
C ASN A 72 -12.67 -19.48 -19.98
N LYS A 73 -11.96 -20.53 -20.40
CA LYS A 73 -11.10 -21.30 -19.48
C LYS A 73 -9.88 -20.51 -18.99
N SER A 74 -9.38 -19.57 -19.79
CA SER A 74 -8.29 -18.64 -19.40
C SER A 74 -8.75 -17.70 -18.28
N GLN A 75 -9.96 -17.13 -18.39
CA GLN A 75 -10.57 -16.30 -17.37
C GLN A 75 -10.86 -17.09 -16.09
N VAL A 76 -11.30 -18.35 -16.19
CA VAL A 76 -11.51 -19.24 -15.03
C VAL A 76 -10.21 -19.42 -14.23
N ALA A 77 -9.12 -19.80 -14.90
CA ALA A 77 -7.82 -19.98 -14.24
C ALA A 77 -7.29 -18.67 -13.65
N THR A 78 -7.41 -17.57 -14.40
CA THR A 78 -6.98 -16.23 -13.97
C THR A 78 -7.77 -15.72 -12.78
N LEU A 79 -9.10 -15.82 -12.82
CA LEU A 79 -9.99 -15.42 -11.73
C LEU A 79 -9.59 -16.14 -10.45
N LEU A 80 -9.50 -17.47 -10.49
CA LEU A 80 -9.13 -18.24 -9.30
C LEU A 80 -7.77 -17.83 -8.72
N PHE A 81 -6.77 -17.60 -9.58
CA PHE A 81 -5.46 -17.13 -9.14
C PHE A 81 -5.54 -15.75 -8.46
N LEU A 82 -6.25 -14.79 -9.05
CA LEU A 82 -6.32 -13.42 -8.53
C LEU A 82 -7.06 -13.28 -7.19
N LEU A 83 -7.95 -14.22 -6.83
CA LEU A 83 -8.76 -14.17 -5.60
C LEU A 83 -7.95 -14.33 -4.31
N ASP A 84 -6.76 -14.93 -4.37
CA ASP A 84 -5.98 -15.27 -3.17
C ASP A 84 -4.56 -14.70 -3.22
N ASN A 85 -3.98 -14.37 -2.06
CA ASN A 85 -2.56 -14.07 -1.96
C ASN A 85 -1.79 -15.36 -1.60
N GLY A 86 -0.74 -15.67 -2.36
CA GLY A 86 0.10 -16.86 -2.12
C GLY A 86 1.21 -16.61 -1.11
N ASP A 87 1.51 -15.34 -0.81
CA ASP A 87 2.48 -14.97 0.20
C ASP A 87 1.91 -15.21 1.61
N LYS A 88 2.28 -16.38 2.18
CA LYS A 88 1.93 -16.80 3.55
C LYS A 88 2.34 -15.80 4.63
N THR A 89 3.21 -14.85 4.30
CA THR A 89 3.74 -13.86 5.21
C THR A 89 3.07 -12.49 5.08
N THR A 90 1.97 -12.36 4.33
CA THR A 90 1.17 -11.12 4.26
C THR A 90 0.04 -11.05 5.29
N GLY A 91 -0.31 -12.13 5.99
CA GLY A 91 -1.25 -12.13 7.12
C GLY A 91 -0.57 -11.81 8.45
N ALA A 92 -1.00 -10.76 9.15
CA ALA A 92 -0.75 -10.62 10.58
C ALA A 92 -1.95 -11.28 11.28
N THR A 93 -1.70 -12.29 12.10
CA THR A 93 -2.67 -12.84 13.08
C THR A 93 -4.00 -13.41 12.54
N GLU A 94 -3.98 -14.26 11.52
CA GLU A 94 -5.12 -15.15 11.26
C GLU A 94 -5.03 -16.40 12.17
N LYS A 95 -5.26 -16.21 13.48
CA LYS A 95 -5.58 -17.31 14.42
C LYS A 95 -7.10 -17.38 14.69
N CYS A 96 -7.90 -17.17 13.65
CA CYS A 96 -9.35 -17.33 13.72
C CYS A 96 -9.88 -18.08 12.51
N SER A 97 -9.70 -19.41 12.53
CA SER A 97 -10.74 -20.39 12.21
C SER A 97 -10.15 -21.80 12.25
N ASN A 98 -10.85 -22.73 12.90
CA ASN A 98 -10.45 -24.14 13.06
C ASN A 98 -10.67 -24.97 11.77
N ILE A 99 -10.47 -24.40 10.58
CA ILE A 99 -10.57 -25.12 9.31
C ILE A 99 -9.27 -24.89 8.55
N ASN A 100 -8.48 -25.96 8.49
CA ASN A 100 -7.04 -25.96 8.22
C ASN A 100 -6.76 -26.24 6.73
N THR A 101 -7.28 -25.41 5.83
CA THR A 101 -6.88 -25.40 4.41
C THR A 101 -6.49 -23.98 4.01
N ASN A 102 -5.20 -23.79 3.74
CA ASN A 102 -4.71 -22.52 3.19
C ASN A 102 -5.33 -22.34 1.79
N LYS A 103 -6.07 -21.25 1.56
CA LYS A 103 -6.71 -20.98 0.26
C LYS A 103 -5.73 -21.05 -0.92
N ALA A 104 -4.48 -20.66 -0.71
CA ALA A 104 -3.44 -20.77 -1.74
C ALA A 104 -3.04 -22.22 -2.05
N GLU A 105 -3.08 -23.12 -1.06
CA GLU A 105 -2.86 -24.56 -1.25
C GLU A 105 -4.03 -25.21 -1.98
N GLU A 106 -5.27 -24.84 -1.63
CA GLU A 106 -6.48 -25.27 -2.36
C GLU A 106 -6.44 -24.84 -3.83
N VAL A 107 -6.05 -23.59 -4.11
CA VAL A 107 -5.86 -23.11 -5.50
C VAL A 107 -4.77 -23.90 -6.21
N ARG A 108 -3.59 -24.11 -5.59
CA ARG A 108 -2.51 -24.93 -6.15
C ARG A 108 -3.02 -26.33 -6.50
N ASP A 109 -3.69 -27.01 -5.58
CA ASP A 109 -4.15 -28.39 -5.76
C ASP A 109 -5.22 -28.50 -6.84
N THR A 110 -6.10 -27.50 -6.93
CA THR A 110 -7.13 -27.45 -7.97
C THR A 110 -6.51 -27.21 -9.36
N LEU A 111 -5.51 -26.33 -9.47
CA LEU A 111 -4.75 -26.15 -10.71
C LEU A 111 -4.00 -27.44 -11.09
N GLU A 112 -3.40 -28.12 -10.11
CA GLU A 112 -2.71 -29.40 -10.31
C GLU A 112 -3.66 -30.49 -10.85
N ALA A 113 -4.90 -30.54 -10.35
CA ALA A 113 -5.90 -31.51 -10.80
C ALA A 113 -6.19 -31.37 -12.32
N VAL A 114 -6.30 -30.14 -12.83
CA VAL A 114 -6.48 -29.88 -14.27
C VAL A 114 -5.24 -30.30 -15.07
N LEU A 115 -4.05 -30.00 -14.55
CA LEU A 115 -2.79 -30.31 -15.24
C LEU A 115 -2.51 -31.82 -15.31
N ARG A 116 -3.03 -32.60 -14.36
CA ARG A 116 -2.90 -34.06 -14.33
C ARG A 116 -3.97 -34.82 -15.08
N ASP A 117 -5.14 -34.23 -15.25
CA ASP A 117 -6.22 -34.84 -16.00
C ASP A 117 -5.78 -35.06 -17.47
N PRO A 118 -5.85 -36.29 -18.02
CA PRO A 118 -5.41 -36.57 -19.39
C PRO A 118 -6.16 -35.78 -20.47
N THR A 119 -7.35 -35.28 -20.15
CA THR A 119 -8.19 -34.45 -21.03
C THR A 119 -8.11 -32.96 -20.69
N HIS A 120 -7.36 -32.61 -19.63
CA HIS A 120 -7.28 -31.30 -19.02
C HIS A 120 -8.68 -30.73 -18.74
N ASN A 121 -9.46 -31.46 -17.94
CA ASN A 121 -10.79 -31.03 -17.53
C ASN A 121 -10.71 -29.86 -16.54
N PHE A 122 -11.45 -28.78 -16.82
CA PHE A 122 -11.50 -27.55 -16.02
C PHE A 122 -12.61 -27.56 -14.96
N ASP A 123 -13.43 -28.60 -14.90
CA ASP A 123 -14.52 -28.71 -13.91
C ASP A 123 -14.05 -28.49 -12.46
N PRO A 124 -12.88 -28.98 -12.00
CA PRO A 124 -12.39 -28.70 -10.65
C PRO A 124 -12.26 -27.19 -10.34
N LEU A 125 -11.78 -26.40 -11.29
CA LEU A 125 -11.64 -24.95 -11.13
C LEU A 125 -13.01 -24.26 -11.09
N VAL A 126 -13.92 -24.70 -11.95
CA VAL A 126 -15.30 -24.18 -12.01
C VAL A 126 -16.05 -24.52 -10.73
N ASP A 127 -15.94 -25.75 -10.24
CA ASP A 127 -16.60 -26.21 -9.03
C ASP A 127 -16.13 -25.42 -7.80
N LEU A 128 -14.82 -25.19 -7.68
CA LEU A 128 -14.27 -24.38 -6.59
C LEU A 128 -14.75 -22.92 -6.66
N LEU A 129 -14.72 -22.30 -7.84
CA LEU A 129 -15.24 -20.95 -8.03
C LEU A 129 -16.74 -20.86 -7.75
N GLN A 130 -17.51 -21.86 -8.19
CA GLN A 130 -18.95 -21.93 -7.94
C GLN A 130 -19.24 -22.12 -6.44
N GLN A 131 -18.45 -22.92 -5.73
CA GLN A 131 -18.51 -23.06 -4.28
C GLN A 131 -18.24 -21.73 -3.58
N ARG A 132 -17.17 -21.03 -3.95
CA ARG A 132 -16.81 -19.72 -3.38
C ARG A 132 -17.88 -18.66 -3.67
N HIS A 133 -18.39 -18.59 -4.90
CA HIS A 133 -19.49 -17.71 -5.26
C HIS A 133 -20.75 -18.01 -4.44
N ASN A 134 -21.11 -19.28 -4.26
CA ASN A 134 -22.28 -19.66 -3.45
C ASN A 134 -22.09 -19.30 -1.98
N ALA A 135 -20.88 -19.45 -1.44
CA ALA A 135 -20.56 -19.01 -0.09
C ALA A 135 -20.76 -17.49 0.06
N LEU A 136 -20.29 -16.69 -0.90
CA LEU A 136 -20.48 -15.23 -0.91
C LEU A 136 -21.96 -14.80 -1.14
N ASP A 137 -22.71 -15.55 -1.95
CA ASP A 137 -24.12 -15.25 -2.21
C ASP A 137 -25.02 -15.61 -1.03
N THR A 138 -24.70 -16.68 -0.30
CA THR A 138 -25.39 -17.07 0.94
C THR A 138 -24.91 -16.28 2.16
N TYR A 139 -23.69 -15.73 2.12
CA TYR A 139 -23.16 -14.87 3.16
C TYR A 139 -24.06 -13.65 3.39
N THR A 140 -24.59 -13.53 4.60
CA THR A 140 -25.30 -12.33 5.01
C THR A 140 -24.28 -11.38 5.63
N SER A 141 -24.08 -10.21 5.03
CA SER A 141 -23.20 -9.23 5.65
C SER A 141 -23.82 -8.84 7.01
N LEU A 142 -23.08 -9.00 8.10
CA LEU A 142 -23.56 -8.81 9.48
C LEU A 142 -23.71 -7.33 9.84
N LEU A 143 -23.82 -6.43 8.85
CA LEU A 143 -24.32 -5.08 9.08
C LEU A 143 -25.75 -5.07 9.68
N TYR A 144 -26.38 -6.24 9.83
CA TYR A 144 -27.66 -6.40 10.53
C TYR A 144 -27.71 -7.26 11.81
N THR A 145 -26.69 -8.03 12.24
CA THR A 145 -26.85 -8.84 13.48
C THR A 145 -25.56 -9.09 14.29
N THR A 146 -25.34 -8.26 15.32
CA THR A 146 -24.77 -8.54 16.67
C THR A 146 -23.61 -9.55 16.87
N SER A 147 -22.50 -9.05 17.40
CA SER A 147 -21.72 -9.69 18.50
C SER A 147 -20.71 -8.75 19.19
N LEU A 148 -20.44 -7.58 18.63
CA LEU A 148 -19.74 -6.50 19.35
C LEU A 148 -20.75 -5.38 19.58
N HIS A 149 -20.84 -4.86 20.79
CA HIS A 149 -21.68 -3.70 21.06
C HIS A 149 -21.26 -2.56 20.10
N PRO A 150 -22.21 -1.96 19.35
CA PRO A 150 -21.94 -0.76 18.56
C PRO A 150 -21.26 0.29 19.44
N GLY A 151 -20.14 0.86 18.98
CA GLY A 151 -19.33 1.83 19.75
C GLY A 151 -18.14 1.24 20.51
N THR A 152 -17.76 -0.02 20.27
CA THR A 152 -16.49 -0.57 20.77
C THR A 152 -15.38 -0.42 19.70
N PRO A 153 -14.17 0.02 20.05
CA PRO A 153 -13.07 0.19 19.08
C PRO A 153 -12.70 -1.08 18.29
N ALA A 154 -13.06 -2.26 18.81
CA ALA A 154 -12.86 -3.54 18.14
C ALA A 154 -13.90 -3.82 17.04
N ALA A 155 -15.13 -3.32 17.17
CA ALA A 155 -16.19 -3.46 16.15
C ALA A 155 -15.90 -2.60 14.92
N ASP A 156 -15.41 -1.37 15.14
CA ASP A 156 -15.19 -0.39 14.07
C ASP A 156 -13.93 -0.68 13.22
N ARG A 157 -13.10 -1.65 13.64
CA ARG A 157 -11.80 -1.97 13.04
C ARG A 157 -11.75 -3.32 12.32
N LEU A 158 -12.77 -4.16 12.41
CA LEU A 158 -12.71 -5.50 11.84
C LEU A 158 -13.51 -5.59 10.53
N VAL A 159 -12.79 -5.69 9.41
CA VAL A 159 -13.34 -6.24 8.18
C VAL A 159 -13.31 -7.73 8.33
N ARG A 160 -14.47 -8.38 8.21
CA ARG A 160 -14.52 -9.83 8.27
C ARG A 160 -13.87 -10.38 7.01
N LYS A 161 -13.28 -11.58 7.11
CA LYS A 161 -12.58 -12.16 5.97
C LYS A 161 -13.50 -12.31 4.76
N GLU A 162 -14.78 -12.62 4.97
CA GLU A 162 -15.73 -12.75 3.86
C GLU A 162 -16.14 -11.40 3.27
N ASP A 163 -16.07 -10.30 4.03
CA ASP A 163 -16.25 -8.94 3.49
C ASP A 163 -15.08 -8.60 2.54
N GLU A 164 -13.85 -8.94 2.93
CA GLU A 164 -12.66 -8.84 2.07
C GLU A 164 -12.79 -9.74 0.83
N ASP A 165 -13.14 -11.01 1.02
CA ASP A 165 -13.30 -11.97 -0.09
C ASP A 165 -14.37 -11.52 -1.08
N LEU A 166 -15.47 -10.92 -0.60
CA LEU A 166 -16.53 -10.38 -1.45
C LEU A 166 -16.04 -9.20 -2.29
N LEU A 167 -15.32 -8.26 -1.68
CA LEU A 167 -14.74 -7.11 -2.40
C LEU A 167 -13.71 -7.57 -3.43
N VAL A 168 -12.78 -8.44 -3.04
CA VAL A 168 -11.79 -9.03 -3.95
C VAL A 168 -12.50 -9.73 -5.11
N PHE A 169 -13.53 -10.55 -4.83
CA PHE A 169 -14.28 -11.25 -5.87
C PHE A 169 -14.93 -10.30 -6.88
N VAL A 170 -15.64 -9.28 -6.40
CA VAL A 170 -16.32 -8.31 -7.27
C VAL A 170 -15.33 -7.49 -8.10
N TYR A 171 -14.22 -7.05 -7.49
CA TYR A 171 -13.20 -6.27 -8.20
C TYR A 171 -12.45 -7.11 -9.23
N VAL A 172 -12.10 -8.35 -8.90
CA VAL A 172 -11.45 -9.25 -9.84
C VAL A 172 -12.38 -9.58 -11.01
N CYS A 173 -13.66 -9.87 -10.76
CA CYS A 173 -14.65 -10.08 -11.82
C CYS A 173 -14.70 -8.86 -12.77
N ARG A 174 -14.83 -7.64 -12.22
CA ARG A 174 -14.79 -6.41 -12.99
C ARG A 174 -13.49 -6.25 -13.81
N SER A 175 -12.33 -6.57 -13.23
CA SER A 175 -11.02 -6.48 -13.90
C SER A 175 -10.83 -7.49 -15.03
N LEU A 176 -11.68 -8.52 -15.08
CA LEU A 176 -11.70 -9.56 -16.11
C LEU A 176 -12.90 -9.42 -17.06
N ASP A 177 -13.67 -8.33 -16.94
CA ASP A 177 -14.90 -8.08 -17.72
C ASP A 177 -15.93 -9.21 -17.57
N LEU A 178 -16.09 -9.71 -16.33
CA LEU A 178 -17.01 -10.77 -15.97
C LEU A 178 -18.23 -10.21 -15.23
N ASP A 179 -19.42 -10.52 -15.73
CA ASP A 179 -20.68 -10.21 -15.05
C ASP A 179 -20.85 -11.06 -13.79
N HIS A 180 -20.97 -10.40 -12.63
CA HIS A 180 -21.32 -11.03 -11.36
C HIS A 180 -22.77 -10.75 -10.97
N HIS A 181 -23.31 -11.58 -10.07
CA HIS A 181 -24.70 -11.50 -9.66
C HIS A 181 -25.02 -10.14 -8.99
N HIS A 182 -26.15 -9.54 -9.33
CA HIS A 182 -26.56 -8.22 -8.82
C HIS A 182 -26.59 -8.15 -7.28
N ASN A 183 -26.92 -9.26 -6.60
CA ASN A 183 -26.89 -9.35 -5.14
C ASN A 183 -25.46 -9.16 -4.57
N LEU A 184 -24.45 -9.79 -5.19
CA LEU A 184 -23.06 -9.65 -4.75
C LEU A 184 -22.58 -8.21 -4.93
N HIS A 185 -22.99 -7.56 -6.02
CA HIS A 185 -22.68 -6.15 -6.24
C HIS A 185 -23.30 -5.26 -5.17
N GLN A 186 -24.58 -5.43 -4.85
CA GLN A 186 -25.25 -4.67 -3.78
C GLN A 186 -24.57 -4.86 -2.42
N LYS A 187 -24.21 -6.11 -2.08
CA LYS A 187 -23.47 -6.38 -0.84
C LYS A 187 -22.10 -5.72 -0.83
N ALA A 188 -21.38 -5.75 -1.95
CA ALA A 188 -20.10 -5.07 -2.09
C ALA A 188 -20.27 -3.56 -1.87
N CYS A 189 -21.25 -2.90 -2.48
CA CYS A 189 -21.53 -1.48 -2.25
C CYS A 189 -21.77 -1.15 -0.77
N ILE A 190 -22.57 -1.97 -0.08
CA ILE A 190 -22.82 -1.80 1.36
C ILE A 190 -21.52 -1.89 2.17
N ILE A 191 -20.62 -2.81 1.83
CA ILE A 191 -19.32 -2.93 2.50
C ILE A 191 -18.43 -1.72 2.16
N GLN A 192 -18.37 -1.32 0.89
CA GLN A 192 -17.62 -0.14 0.43
C GLN A 192 -18.04 1.12 1.20
N ASP A 193 -19.35 1.34 1.38
CA ASP A 193 -19.91 2.43 2.18
C ASP A 193 -19.46 2.34 3.64
N SER A 194 -19.47 1.14 4.24
CA SER A 194 -19.05 0.96 5.63
C SER A 194 -17.54 1.16 5.86
N LEU A 195 -16.74 0.97 4.81
CA LEU A 195 -15.30 1.24 4.82
C LEU A 195 -14.96 2.70 4.48
N ASP A 196 -15.95 3.51 4.14
CA ASP A 196 -15.77 4.91 3.76
C ASP A 196 -14.73 5.02 2.63
N LEU A 197 -14.99 4.27 1.55
CA LEU A 197 -14.15 4.30 0.35
C LEU A 197 -14.49 5.50 -0.52
N THR A 198 -13.45 6.15 -1.03
CA THR A 198 -13.53 7.18 -2.05
C THR A 198 -13.93 6.60 -3.40
N GLN A 199 -14.47 7.43 -4.28
CA GLN A 199 -14.83 7.01 -5.64
C GLN A 199 -13.62 6.43 -6.41
N GLU A 200 -12.43 6.97 -6.20
CA GLU A 200 -11.19 6.47 -6.81
C GLU A 200 -10.84 5.05 -6.34
N GLU A 201 -11.01 4.75 -5.05
CA GLU A 201 -10.87 3.39 -4.48
C GLU A 201 -11.97 2.45 -5.00
N VAL A 202 -13.17 2.97 -5.27
CA VAL A 202 -14.29 2.20 -5.82
C VAL A 202 -14.03 1.82 -7.28
N ASP A 203 -13.58 2.77 -8.10
CA ASP A 203 -13.44 2.59 -9.55
C ASP A 203 -12.14 1.89 -9.95
N GLY A 204 -11.08 2.06 -9.17
CA GLY A 204 -9.78 1.44 -9.43
C GLY A 204 -9.75 -0.07 -9.17
N ASN A 205 -8.65 -0.73 -9.54
CA ASN A 205 -8.38 -2.14 -9.16
C ASN A 205 -7.93 -2.28 -7.70
N PHE A 206 -8.48 -1.45 -6.79
CA PHE A 206 -7.99 -1.28 -5.43
C PHE A 206 -7.95 -2.60 -4.63
N TYR A 207 -8.99 -3.43 -4.71
CA TYR A 207 -9.07 -4.72 -3.99
C TYR A 207 -8.44 -5.90 -4.74
N ILE A 208 -7.40 -5.66 -5.55
CA ILE A 208 -6.63 -6.73 -6.20
C ILE A 208 -5.18 -6.63 -5.74
N TYR A 209 -4.58 -7.77 -5.38
CA TYR A 209 -3.17 -7.83 -5.01
C TYR A 209 -2.29 -7.46 -6.21
N ALA A 210 -1.55 -6.35 -6.12
CA ALA A 210 -0.73 -5.84 -7.23
C ALA A 210 0.31 -6.86 -7.72
N GLU A 211 0.90 -7.65 -6.81
CA GLU A 211 1.80 -8.75 -7.18
C GLU A 211 1.11 -9.79 -8.08
N ASN A 212 -0.16 -10.12 -7.82
CA ASN A 212 -0.91 -11.08 -8.64
C ASN A 212 -1.27 -10.48 -10.00
N LEU A 213 -1.64 -9.19 -10.06
CA LEU A 213 -1.85 -8.50 -11.33
C LEU A 213 -0.60 -8.49 -12.19
N ARG A 214 0.57 -8.28 -11.57
CA ARG A 214 1.86 -8.38 -12.26
C ARG A 214 2.10 -9.79 -12.80
N MET A 215 1.80 -10.83 -12.02
CA MET A 215 1.89 -12.22 -12.49
C MET A 215 0.93 -12.52 -13.64
N LYS A 216 -0.31 -11.99 -13.60
CA LYS A 216 -1.26 -12.08 -14.72
C LYS A 216 -0.68 -11.46 -16.00
N ARG A 217 -0.12 -10.25 -15.91
CA ARG A 217 0.46 -9.57 -17.09
C ARG A 217 1.69 -10.32 -17.62
N LEU A 218 2.55 -10.83 -16.73
CA LEU A 218 3.67 -11.68 -17.10
C LEU A 218 3.20 -12.95 -17.82
N CYS A 219 2.18 -13.64 -17.31
CA CYS A 219 1.58 -14.80 -17.97
C CYS A 219 1.10 -14.49 -19.39
N ALA A 220 0.50 -13.32 -19.58
CA ALA A 220 0.02 -12.87 -20.89
C ALA A 220 1.17 -12.62 -21.88
N ALA A 221 2.29 -12.07 -21.39
CA ALA A 221 3.47 -11.78 -22.20
C ALA A 221 4.28 -13.01 -22.60
N LEU A 222 4.21 -14.09 -21.80
CA LEU A 222 4.92 -15.34 -22.11
C LEU A 222 4.19 -16.16 -23.19
N SER A 223 4.99 -16.67 -24.13
CA SER A 223 4.55 -17.71 -25.07
C SER A 223 4.38 -19.06 -24.39
N GLU A 224 3.66 -19.99 -25.02
CA GLU A 224 3.46 -21.34 -24.49
C GLU A 224 4.78 -22.09 -24.30
N ASP A 225 5.72 -21.95 -25.24
CA ASP A 225 7.06 -22.55 -25.12
C ASP A 225 7.82 -22.03 -23.89
N GLN A 226 7.78 -20.71 -23.68
CA GLN A 226 8.41 -20.08 -22.52
C GLN A 226 7.78 -20.54 -21.20
N VAL A 227 6.45 -20.69 -21.13
CA VAL A 227 5.77 -21.22 -19.93
C VAL A 227 6.17 -22.67 -19.65
N VAL A 228 6.25 -23.52 -20.67
CA VAL A 228 6.72 -24.91 -20.51
C VAL A 228 8.16 -24.96 -20.04
N ARG A 229 9.06 -24.19 -20.65
CA ARG A 229 10.47 -24.11 -20.25
C ARG A 229 10.63 -23.57 -18.82
N LEU A 230 9.84 -22.56 -18.45
CA LEU A 230 9.80 -22.02 -17.09
C LEU A 230 9.39 -23.11 -16.09
N SER A 231 8.32 -23.85 -16.40
CA SER A 231 7.86 -24.99 -15.59
C SER A 231 8.97 -26.00 -15.34
N GLN A 232 9.62 -26.44 -16.43
CA GLN A 232 10.68 -27.45 -16.35
C GLN A 232 11.86 -26.96 -15.50
N SER A 233 12.23 -25.68 -15.64
CA SER A 233 13.30 -25.09 -14.83
C SER A 233 12.94 -24.95 -13.36
N VAL A 234 11.70 -24.55 -13.04
CA VAL A 234 11.23 -24.49 -11.65
C VAL A 234 11.23 -25.87 -11.02
N THR A 235 10.65 -26.87 -11.69
CA THR A 235 10.62 -28.25 -11.18
C THR A 235 12.02 -28.80 -10.93
N ARG A 236 12.94 -28.59 -11.89
CA ARG A 236 14.33 -29.06 -11.80
C ARG A 236 15.13 -28.39 -10.68
N LYS A 237 14.91 -27.10 -10.44
CA LYS A 237 15.74 -26.31 -9.51
C LYS A 237 15.18 -26.27 -8.10
N PHE A 238 13.86 -26.16 -7.94
CA PHE A 238 13.24 -25.83 -6.65
C PHE A 238 12.33 -26.93 -6.10
N LEU A 239 11.79 -27.81 -6.96
CA LEU A 239 10.79 -28.82 -6.58
C LEU A 239 11.32 -30.25 -6.83
N THR A 240 12.54 -30.52 -6.39
CA THR A 240 13.25 -31.79 -6.67
C THR A 240 12.85 -32.96 -5.77
N ASP A 241 12.07 -32.71 -4.71
CA ASP A 241 11.57 -33.76 -3.83
C ASP A 241 10.45 -34.58 -4.51
N LYS A 242 10.40 -35.89 -4.22
CA LYS A 242 9.45 -36.86 -4.79
C LYS A 242 7.99 -36.59 -4.41
N SER A 243 7.76 -35.70 -3.44
CA SER A 243 6.43 -35.22 -3.03
C SER A 243 5.75 -34.39 -4.12
N HIS A 244 6.52 -33.76 -5.01
CA HIS A 244 6.01 -33.06 -6.18
C HIS A 244 5.87 -34.05 -7.34
N VAL A 245 4.65 -34.54 -7.60
CA VAL A 245 4.47 -35.42 -8.76
C VAL A 245 4.53 -34.59 -10.04
N GLN A 246 5.52 -34.92 -10.85
CA GLN A 246 5.88 -34.22 -12.07
C GLN A 246 4.67 -34.17 -13.02
N ILE A 247 4.33 -32.96 -13.48
CA ILE A 247 3.39 -32.74 -14.59
C ILE A 247 4.12 -33.14 -15.87
N ASN A 248 4.27 -34.45 -16.07
CA ASN A 248 4.96 -35.01 -17.21
C ASN A 248 4.00 -35.01 -18.40
N ASN A 249 4.48 -34.50 -19.55
CA ASN A 249 3.84 -34.52 -20.88
C ASN A 249 3.05 -33.27 -21.31
N ILE A 250 3.08 -32.14 -20.58
CA ILE A 250 2.57 -30.88 -21.14
C ILE A 250 3.63 -30.26 -22.06
N THR A 251 3.30 -30.12 -23.35
CA THR A 251 4.14 -29.44 -24.35
C THR A 251 3.52 -28.12 -24.78
N ALA A 252 4.28 -27.31 -25.54
CA ALA A 252 3.77 -26.04 -26.07
C ALA A 252 2.56 -26.27 -27.01
N GLU A 253 2.53 -27.39 -27.74
CA GLU A 253 1.40 -27.79 -28.57
C GLU A 253 0.17 -28.11 -27.73
N THR A 254 0.34 -28.81 -26.59
CA THR A 254 -0.74 -29.08 -25.64
C THR A 254 -1.34 -27.78 -25.10
N LEU A 255 -0.49 -26.82 -24.72
CA LEU A 255 -0.95 -25.51 -24.25
C LEU A 255 -1.71 -24.73 -25.34
N LYS A 256 -1.23 -24.75 -26.59
CA LYS A 256 -1.91 -24.10 -27.72
C LYS A 256 -3.24 -24.76 -28.07
N ALA A 257 -3.34 -26.07 -27.93
CA ALA A 257 -4.52 -26.84 -28.28
C ALA A 257 -5.67 -26.69 -27.27
N LYS A 258 -5.36 -26.29 -26.02
CA LYS A 258 -6.34 -26.22 -24.93
C LYS A 258 -6.35 -24.82 -24.30
N GLU A 259 -7.41 -24.06 -24.60
CA GLU A 259 -7.65 -22.74 -24.00
C GLU A 259 -7.58 -22.80 -22.46
N GLY A 260 -6.90 -21.81 -21.87
CA GLY A 260 -6.73 -21.68 -20.42
C GLY A 260 -5.62 -22.52 -19.80
N LEU A 261 -5.09 -23.53 -20.52
CA LEU A 261 -4.09 -24.44 -19.95
C LEU A 261 -2.75 -23.75 -19.72
N LYS A 262 -2.41 -22.73 -20.53
CA LYS A 262 -1.22 -21.89 -20.35
C LYS A 262 -1.28 -21.17 -19.00
N GLU A 263 -2.38 -20.51 -18.73
CA GLU A 263 -2.66 -19.80 -17.48
C GLU A 263 -2.67 -20.77 -16.30
N THR A 264 -3.32 -21.92 -16.42
CA THR A 264 -3.33 -22.96 -15.39
C THR A 264 -1.91 -23.40 -15.01
N LEU A 265 -1.07 -23.71 -16.01
CA LEU A 265 0.31 -24.14 -15.77
C LEU A 265 1.14 -23.02 -15.15
N PHE A 266 1.06 -21.81 -15.70
CA PHE A 266 1.81 -20.66 -15.19
C PHE A 266 1.44 -20.35 -13.74
N PHE A 267 0.16 -20.20 -13.42
CA PHE A 267 -0.29 -19.88 -12.06
C PHE A 267 -0.01 -21.01 -11.07
N TYR A 268 -0.04 -22.27 -11.51
CA TYR A 268 0.40 -23.40 -10.68
C TYR A 268 1.87 -23.23 -10.26
N ILE A 269 2.76 -22.91 -11.20
CA ILE A 269 4.19 -22.72 -10.93
C ILE A 269 4.42 -21.54 -9.98
N ILE A 270 3.72 -20.42 -10.19
CA ILE A 270 3.80 -19.26 -9.30
C ILE A 270 3.38 -19.65 -7.88
N ARG A 271 2.26 -20.36 -7.72
CA ARG A 271 1.79 -20.84 -6.41
C ARG A 271 2.77 -21.79 -5.75
N GLN A 272 3.43 -22.68 -6.51
CA GLN A 272 4.48 -23.53 -5.98
C GLN A 272 5.65 -22.70 -5.44
N LEU A 273 6.12 -21.69 -6.19
CA LEU A 273 7.21 -20.83 -5.73
C LEU A 273 6.83 -20.05 -4.46
N GLU A 274 5.60 -19.54 -4.37
CA GLU A 274 5.12 -18.82 -3.20
C GLU A 274 5.00 -19.72 -1.96
N LEU A 275 4.37 -20.91 -2.11
CA LEU A 275 4.13 -21.84 -1.01
C LEU A 275 5.41 -22.48 -0.45
N HIS A 276 6.50 -22.44 -1.22
CA HIS A 276 7.83 -22.94 -0.86
C HIS A 276 8.85 -21.84 -0.50
N ASP A 277 8.37 -20.63 -0.22
CA ASP A 277 9.20 -19.48 0.18
C ASP A 277 10.32 -19.18 -0.84
N LYS A 278 10.01 -19.28 -2.14
CA LYS A 278 10.90 -18.92 -3.25
C LYS A 278 10.48 -17.65 -3.99
N LEU A 279 9.24 -17.24 -3.80
CA LEU A 279 8.66 -16.05 -4.43
C LEU A 279 7.76 -15.34 -3.41
N ASN A 280 7.87 -14.03 -3.32
CA ASN A 280 6.85 -13.19 -2.72
C ASN A 280 6.92 -11.77 -3.28
N ARG A 281 6.12 -10.84 -2.74
CA ARG A 281 6.04 -9.44 -3.18
C ARG A 281 7.41 -8.75 -3.33
N ILE A 282 8.35 -9.02 -2.41
CA ILE A 282 9.70 -8.42 -2.38
C ILE A 282 10.76 -9.32 -3.01
N TYR A 283 10.67 -10.63 -2.79
CA TYR A 283 11.70 -11.55 -3.22
C TYR A 283 11.29 -12.23 -4.52
N THR A 284 11.71 -11.61 -5.63
CA THR A 284 11.42 -12.05 -7.01
C THR A 284 12.66 -12.52 -7.77
N ASN A 285 13.85 -12.43 -7.16
CA ASN A 285 15.15 -12.76 -7.77
C ASN A 285 15.19 -14.16 -8.39
N ARG A 286 14.52 -15.16 -7.80
CA ARG A 286 14.46 -16.51 -8.39
C ARG A 286 13.66 -16.54 -9.67
N LEU A 287 12.56 -15.80 -9.73
CA LEU A 287 11.78 -15.66 -10.95
C LEU A 287 12.54 -14.85 -12.00
N GLU A 288 13.23 -13.77 -11.60
CA GLU A 288 14.10 -12.97 -12.48
C GLU A 288 15.20 -13.83 -13.13
N GLU A 289 15.92 -14.63 -12.33
CA GLU A 289 16.94 -15.59 -12.80
C GLU A 289 16.36 -16.55 -13.85
N LEU A 290 15.15 -17.07 -13.60
CA LEU A 290 14.47 -17.97 -14.53
C LEU A 290 14.04 -17.27 -15.82
N LEU A 291 13.51 -16.05 -15.74
CA LEU A 291 13.11 -15.27 -16.92
C LEU A 291 14.31 -14.88 -17.78
N HIS A 292 15.45 -14.55 -17.16
CA HIS A 292 16.70 -14.27 -17.86
C HIS A 292 17.20 -15.50 -18.65
N GLU A 293 16.98 -16.73 -18.14
CA GLU A 293 17.33 -17.97 -18.86
C GLU A 293 16.42 -18.23 -20.08
N LEU A 294 15.21 -17.66 -20.11
CA LEU A 294 14.31 -17.78 -21.26
C LEU A 294 14.75 -16.86 -22.42
N GLY A 295 15.29 -15.68 -22.09
CA GLY A 295 15.74 -14.64 -23.02
C GLY A 295 14.60 -13.80 -23.61
N GLY A 296 14.88 -12.53 -23.96
CA GLY A 296 13.92 -11.63 -24.62
C GLY A 296 12.79 -11.14 -23.70
N LEU A 297 13.07 -11.02 -22.41
CA LEU A 297 12.10 -10.63 -21.35
C LEU A 297 12.71 -9.58 -20.41
N GLU A 298 13.62 -8.74 -20.93
CA GLU A 298 14.40 -7.78 -20.15
C GLU A 298 13.49 -6.77 -19.42
N GLU A 299 12.42 -6.33 -20.08
CA GLU A 299 11.39 -5.46 -19.49
C GLU A 299 10.71 -6.12 -18.26
N TRP A 300 10.48 -7.43 -18.29
CA TRP A 300 9.86 -8.16 -17.18
C TRP A 300 10.83 -8.38 -16.03
N THR A 301 12.10 -8.63 -16.32
CA THR A 301 13.12 -8.68 -15.27
C THR A 301 13.25 -7.33 -14.57
N GLU A 302 13.27 -6.22 -15.32
CA GLU A 302 13.28 -4.86 -14.74
C GLU A 302 12.00 -4.58 -13.93
N ALA A 303 10.83 -4.97 -14.43
CA ALA A 303 9.57 -4.82 -13.71
C ALA A 303 9.55 -5.63 -12.39
N LEU A 304 10.20 -6.79 -12.33
CA LEU A 304 10.30 -7.58 -11.09
C LEU A 304 11.24 -6.93 -10.07
N GLU A 305 12.27 -6.21 -10.50
CA GLU A 305 13.17 -5.43 -9.63
C GLU A 305 12.47 -4.21 -9.00
N GLN A 306 11.28 -3.85 -9.48
CA GLN A 306 10.48 -2.73 -8.99
C GLN A 306 9.40 -3.17 -7.99
N TYR A 307 9.03 -2.31 -7.04
CA TYR A 307 7.84 -2.55 -6.21
C TYR A 307 6.57 -2.69 -7.08
N PRO A 308 5.62 -3.58 -6.74
CA PRO A 308 4.32 -3.62 -7.39
C PRO A 308 3.54 -2.31 -7.21
N ALA A 309 3.06 -1.76 -8.33
CA ALA A 309 2.30 -0.51 -8.40
C ALA A 309 1.25 -0.58 -9.52
N GLU A 310 0.47 -1.67 -9.53
CA GLU A 310 -0.53 -1.97 -10.57
C GLU A 310 -1.92 -1.41 -10.24
N CYS A 311 -2.12 -0.99 -8.98
CA CYS A 311 -3.44 -0.61 -8.46
C CYS A 311 -3.57 0.91 -8.31
N ARG A 312 -4.82 1.38 -8.40
CA ARG A 312 -5.22 2.75 -8.10
C ARG A 312 -6.14 2.77 -6.87
N PRO A 313 -6.00 3.75 -5.97
CA PRO A 313 -4.98 4.81 -5.92
C PRO A 313 -3.53 4.29 -5.75
N ALA A 314 -2.52 5.08 -6.13
CA ALA A 314 -1.10 4.68 -6.12
C ALA A 314 -0.53 4.43 -4.70
N GLY A 315 -1.20 4.97 -3.69
CA GLY A 315 -0.81 4.87 -2.30
C GLY A 315 -1.62 5.82 -1.43
N HIS A 316 -1.34 5.78 -0.14
CA HIS A 316 -1.91 6.72 0.82
C HIS A 316 -0.83 7.71 1.27
N CYS A 317 -1.15 8.99 1.28
CA CYS A 317 -0.24 10.05 1.69
C CYS A 317 -0.83 10.82 2.88
N VAL A 318 -0.12 10.78 4.00
CA VAL A 318 -0.45 11.55 5.21
C VAL A 318 0.45 12.77 5.28
N VAL A 319 -0.13 13.93 5.57
CA VAL A 319 0.58 15.21 5.66
C VAL A 319 0.34 15.84 7.03
N PHE A 320 1.37 15.85 7.87
CA PHE A 320 1.39 16.58 9.13
C PHE A 320 2.02 17.94 8.92
N CYS A 321 1.27 19.02 9.11
CA CYS A 321 1.75 20.38 8.83
C CYS A 321 1.44 21.35 9.98
N VAL A 322 2.48 21.78 10.70
CA VAL A 322 2.36 22.83 11.72
C VAL A 322 2.36 24.20 11.00
N LYS A 323 1.20 24.86 10.90
CA LYS A 323 1.05 26.15 10.21
C LYS A 323 1.34 27.33 11.11
N LYS A 324 1.01 27.20 12.40
CA LYS A 324 1.14 28.28 13.36
C LYS A 324 2.57 28.79 13.42
N LYS A 325 2.75 30.12 13.27
CA LYS A 325 4.06 30.80 13.20
C LYS A 325 4.98 30.27 12.09
N ARG A 326 4.42 29.70 11.02
CA ARG A 326 5.13 29.12 9.88
C ARG A 326 4.61 29.72 8.55
N LYS A 327 4.70 31.05 8.38
CA LYS A 327 4.28 31.77 7.14
C LYS A 327 4.74 31.06 5.86
N GLY A 328 3.87 30.84 4.88
CA GLY A 328 4.18 30.03 3.68
C GLY A 328 3.87 28.54 3.81
N ALA A 329 3.42 28.06 4.97
CA ALA A 329 2.97 26.68 5.18
C ALA A 329 1.76 26.30 4.29
N ASP A 330 0.85 27.25 4.04
CA ASP A 330 -0.28 27.05 3.14
C ASP A 330 0.17 26.73 1.71
N GLY A 331 1.16 27.47 1.19
CA GLY A 331 1.71 27.23 -0.14
C GLY A 331 2.41 25.87 -0.27
N GLU A 332 3.07 25.40 0.78
CA GLU A 332 3.64 24.05 0.84
C GLU A 332 2.55 22.98 0.83
N LEU A 333 1.49 23.15 1.64
CA LEU A 333 0.34 22.25 1.67
C LEU A 333 -0.35 22.17 0.32
N ASP A 334 -0.60 23.30 -0.32
CA ASP A 334 -1.22 23.36 -1.64
C ASP A 334 -0.34 22.68 -2.69
N LYS A 335 0.98 22.83 -2.61
CA LYS A 335 1.93 22.16 -3.51
C LYS A 335 1.93 20.65 -3.33
N VAL A 336 1.99 20.17 -2.08
CA VAL A 336 1.92 18.72 -1.78
C VAL A 336 0.57 18.17 -2.23
N ARG A 337 -0.53 18.89 -1.95
CA ARG A 337 -1.88 18.50 -2.38
C ARG A 337 -1.96 18.39 -3.90
N GLN A 338 -1.48 19.40 -4.62
CA GLN A 338 -1.46 19.40 -6.08
C GLN A 338 -0.71 18.18 -6.62
N VAL A 339 0.55 17.99 -6.20
CA VAL A 339 1.40 16.95 -6.77
C VAL A 339 0.95 15.55 -6.36
N PHE A 340 0.79 15.28 -5.06
CA PHE A 340 0.49 13.92 -4.61
C PHE A 340 -0.91 13.47 -5.00
N HIS A 341 -1.93 14.32 -4.87
CA HIS A 341 -3.28 13.92 -5.25
C HIS A 341 -3.53 14.00 -6.75
N LYS A 342 -3.18 15.10 -7.42
CA LYS A 342 -3.54 15.28 -8.85
C LYS A 342 -2.52 14.65 -9.80
N SER A 343 -1.23 14.84 -9.55
CA SER A 343 -0.18 14.42 -10.51
C SER A 343 0.29 12.98 -10.28
N LEU A 344 0.26 12.50 -9.04
CA LEU A 344 0.77 11.17 -8.66
C LEU A 344 -0.34 10.17 -8.26
N GLY A 345 -1.59 10.60 -8.11
CA GLY A 345 -2.74 9.71 -7.83
C GLY A 345 -2.73 9.06 -6.45
N TYR A 346 -2.30 9.81 -5.42
CA TYR A 346 -2.42 9.40 -4.02
C TYR A 346 -3.74 9.87 -3.40
N THR A 347 -4.28 9.06 -2.50
CA THR A 347 -5.29 9.51 -1.55
C THR A 347 -4.60 10.28 -0.42
N LEU A 348 -5.12 11.45 -0.06
CA LEU A 348 -4.51 12.34 0.94
C LEU A 348 -5.29 12.40 2.26
N THR A 349 -4.55 12.37 3.36
CA THR A 349 -5.00 12.83 4.68
C THR A 349 -4.13 14.01 5.09
N ILE A 350 -4.73 15.16 5.42
CA ILE A 350 -4.01 16.38 5.80
C ILE A 350 -4.39 16.75 7.24
N GLU A 351 -3.38 16.77 8.11
CA GLU A 351 -3.48 17.14 9.52
C GLU A 351 -2.78 18.48 9.73
N GLU A 352 -3.56 19.55 9.82
CA GLU A 352 -3.07 20.91 10.08
C GLU A 352 -2.92 21.17 11.59
N ASP A 353 -1.80 21.79 11.97
CA ASP A 353 -1.44 22.05 13.37
C ASP A 353 -1.60 20.82 14.29
N PRO A 354 -0.94 19.68 13.94
CA PRO A 354 -1.16 18.41 14.62
C PRO A 354 -0.73 18.47 16.08
N THR A 355 -1.46 17.74 16.91
CA THR A 355 -1.16 17.51 18.33
C THR A 355 -0.60 16.09 18.52
N PRO A 356 0.02 15.75 19.67
CA PRO A 356 0.47 14.37 19.90
C PRO A 356 -0.65 13.32 19.71
N PRO A 357 -1.88 13.53 20.21
CA PRO A 357 -3.02 12.64 19.91
C PRO A 357 -3.33 12.49 18.42
N THR A 358 -3.14 13.55 17.61
CA THR A 358 -3.36 13.48 16.15
C THR A 358 -2.51 12.39 15.49
N PHE A 359 -1.27 12.18 15.94
CA PHE A 359 -0.42 11.11 15.42
C PHE A 359 -0.94 9.73 15.82
N ASP A 360 -1.39 9.58 17.07
CA ASP A 360 -1.95 8.33 17.58
C ASP A 360 -3.25 7.97 16.85
N ASP A 361 -4.16 8.93 16.69
CA ASP A 361 -5.43 8.74 15.97
C ASP A 361 -5.20 8.41 14.48
N THR A 362 -4.19 9.03 13.86
CA THR A 362 -3.80 8.70 12.49
C THR A 362 -3.25 7.28 12.38
N LEU A 363 -2.37 6.86 13.30
CA LEU A 363 -1.86 5.48 13.35
C LEU A 363 -3.00 4.47 13.51
N LEU A 364 -3.93 4.74 14.44
CA LEU A 364 -5.12 3.91 14.65
C LEU A 364 -6.02 3.86 13.42
N THR A 365 -6.12 4.96 12.69
CA THR A 365 -6.86 5.03 11.42
C THR A 365 -6.19 4.17 10.35
N LEU A 366 -4.87 4.30 10.16
CA LEU A 366 -4.10 3.53 9.18
C LEU A 366 -4.02 2.03 9.49
N GLN A 367 -4.37 1.61 10.71
CA GLN A 367 -4.56 0.21 11.07
C GLN A 367 -5.87 -0.39 10.53
N ARG A 368 -6.83 0.44 10.07
CA ARG A 368 -8.11 -0.07 9.53
C ARG A 368 -7.86 -0.93 8.27
N PRO A 369 -8.64 -2.00 8.03
CA PRO A 369 -8.31 -2.98 6.99
C PRO A 369 -8.28 -2.44 5.56
N LYS A 370 -9.03 -1.37 5.24
CA LYS A 370 -8.97 -0.75 3.90
C LYS A 370 -7.55 -0.36 3.48
N TYR A 371 -6.70 0.02 4.44
CA TYR A 371 -5.34 0.48 4.16
C TYR A 371 -4.41 -0.64 3.69
N ARG A 372 -4.77 -1.91 3.92
CA ARG A 372 -4.03 -3.10 3.46
C ARG A 372 -3.92 -3.19 1.93
N PHE A 373 -4.73 -2.47 1.18
CA PHE A 373 -4.76 -2.55 -0.28
C PHE A 373 -3.96 -1.46 -0.99
N TYR A 374 -3.55 -0.41 -0.27
CA TYR A 374 -2.64 0.60 -0.84
C TYR A 374 -1.26 0.01 -1.05
N ASP A 375 -0.63 0.31 -2.20
CA ASP A 375 0.69 -0.22 -2.55
C ASP A 375 1.86 0.52 -1.90
N SER A 376 1.63 1.73 -1.38
CA SER A 376 2.66 2.55 -0.73
C SER A 376 2.10 3.48 0.35
N LEU A 377 2.95 3.88 1.30
CA LEU A 377 2.66 4.92 2.29
C LEU A 377 3.66 6.07 2.15
N VAL A 378 3.14 7.29 2.08
CA VAL A 378 3.94 8.52 2.13
C VAL A 378 3.56 9.31 3.37
N VAL A 379 4.53 9.77 4.14
CA VAL A 379 4.33 10.62 5.32
C VAL A 379 5.15 11.89 5.15
N TRP A 380 4.46 13.02 5.00
CA TRP A 380 5.04 14.34 5.05
C TRP A 380 4.97 14.88 6.47
N VAL A 381 6.09 15.42 6.97
CA VAL A 381 6.13 16.12 8.24
C VAL A 381 6.78 17.49 8.04
N MET A 382 5.97 18.55 8.14
CA MET A 382 6.34 19.93 7.88
C MET A 382 6.17 20.76 9.15
N ALA A 383 7.26 21.00 9.88
CA ALA A 383 7.25 21.69 11.16
C ALA A 383 8.61 22.35 11.46
N HIS A 384 8.64 23.21 12.48
CA HIS A 384 9.92 23.58 13.11
C HIS A 384 10.49 22.38 13.89
N GLY A 385 11.79 22.37 14.15
CA GLY A 385 12.40 21.26 14.85
C GLY A 385 13.87 21.47 15.21
N THR A 386 14.37 20.54 16.03
CA THR A 386 15.78 20.34 16.36
C THR A 386 16.25 19.01 15.76
N LEU A 387 17.42 18.49 16.14
CA LEU A 387 17.94 17.23 15.60
C LEU A 387 16.92 16.11 15.72
N ASP A 388 16.47 15.85 16.95
CA ASP A 388 15.66 14.68 17.27
C ASP A 388 14.15 14.99 17.41
N LYS A 389 13.77 16.27 17.54
CA LYS A 389 12.42 16.67 17.92
C LYS A 389 11.79 17.63 16.91
N LEU A 390 10.48 17.54 16.78
CA LEU A 390 9.63 18.49 16.06
C LEU A 390 8.86 19.33 17.07
N GLU A 391 8.70 20.62 16.79
CA GLU A 391 7.89 21.54 17.60
C GLU A 391 6.47 21.63 17.01
N LEU A 392 5.46 21.37 17.84
CA LEU A 392 4.05 21.41 17.47
C LEU A 392 3.44 22.80 17.72
N ALA A 393 2.21 23.02 17.25
CA ALA A 393 1.55 24.34 17.29
C ALA A 393 1.31 24.88 18.72
N ASP A 394 1.21 24.00 19.71
CA ASP A 394 1.07 24.33 21.13
C ASP A 394 2.41 24.52 21.85
N GLY A 395 3.54 24.33 21.15
CA GLY A 395 4.89 24.37 21.71
C GLY A 395 5.34 23.05 22.35
N SER A 396 4.49 22.01 22.34
CA SER A 396 4.90 20.65 22.70
C SER A 396 5.84 20.07 21.63
N HIS A 397 6.49 18.95 21.95
CA HIS A 397 7.47 18.32 21.07
C HIS A 397 7.21 16.83 20.91
N ILE A 398 7.52 16.31 19.72
CA ILE A 398 7.47 14.88 19.39
C ILE A 398 8.78 14.43 18.76
N GLU A 399 9.20 13.20 19.06
CA GLU A 399 10.45 12.64 18.52
C GLU A 399 10.28 12.21 17.07
N LYS A 400 11.22 12.62 16.20
CA LYS A 400 11.21 12.27 14.78
C LYS A 400 11.32 10.76 14.59
N GLN A 401 12.21 10.12 15.33
CA GLN A 401 12.44 8.68 15.25
C GLN A 401 11.21 7.88 15.69
N ASP A 402 10.50 8.36 16.71
CA ASP A 402 9.26 7.74 17.16
C ASP A 402 8.16 7.77 16.08
N ILE A 403 7.98 8.88 15.35
CA ILE A 403 7.07 8.93 14.20
C ILE A 403 7.49 7.90 13.15
N ILE A 404 8.77 7.92 12.75
CA ILE A 404 9.28 7.05 11.71
C ILE A 404 9.10 5.57 12.09
N ASP A 405 9.44 5.19 13.32
CA ASP A 405 9.35 3.81 13.80
C ASP A 405 7.91 3.35 13.94
N ARG A 406 7.01 4.18 14.47
CA ARG A 406 5.60 3.80 14.67
C ARG A 406 4.88 3.60 13.35
N PHE A 407 5.05 4.51 12.39
CA PHE A 407 4.47 4.37 11.06
C PHE A 407 5.12 3.21 10.27
N SER A 408 6.39 2.91 10.51
CA SER A 408 7.07 1.77 9.85
C SER A 408 6.57 0.41 10.33
N LYS A 409 5.97 0.35 11.52
CA LYS A 409 5.39 -0.87 12.13
C LYS A 409 3.94 -1.12 11.73
N LEU A 410 3.35 -0.33 10.82
CA LEU A 410 1.99 -0.56 10.34
C LEU A 410 1.91 -1.83 9.49
N ASP A 411 1.23 -2.86 10.01
CA ASP A 411 1.10 -4.17 9.36
C ASP A 411 0.45 -4.10 7.96
N ASN A 412 -0.47 -3.15 7.75
CA ASN A 412 -1.12 -2.91 6.46
C ASN A 412 -0.13 -2.50 5.34
N PHE A 413 1.06 -2.01 5.73
CA PHE A 413 2.14 -1.57 4.84
C PHE A 413 3.41 -2.46 4.94
N ARG A 414 3.27 -3.68 5.46
CA ARG A 414 4.35 -4.68 5.41
C ARG A 414 4.71 -5.02 3.97
N LYS A 415 6.01 -5.14 3.65
CA LYS A 415 6.52 -5.41 2.28
C LYS A 415 6.12 -4.35 1.24
N LYS A 416 5.85 -3.14 1.70
CA LYS A 416 5.47 -2.01 0.85
C LYS A 416 6.34 -0.80 1.15
N PRO A 417 6.66 0.02 0.14
CA PRO A 417 7.46 1.23 0.33
C PRO A 417 6.78 2.21 1.30
N LYS A 418 7.55 2.66 2.29
CA LYS A 418 7.18 3.65 3.31
C LYS A 418 8.14 4.83 3.21
N ILE A 419 7.64 5.96 2.72
CA ILE A 419 8.46 7.13 2.37
C ILE A 419 8.15 8.26 3.34
N PHE A 420 9.16 8.78 4.00
CA PHE A 420 9.06 9.89 4.94
C PHE A 420 9.77 11.12 4.38
N PHE A 421 9.06 12.23 4.27
CA PHE A 421 9.64 13.53 3.93
C PHE A 421 9.67 14.43 5.16
N MET A 422 10.86 14.62 5.71
CA MET A 422 11.11 15.35 6.95
C MET A 422 11.53 16.80 6.63
N ALA A 423 10.54 17.66 6.44
CA ALA A 423 10.72 19.09 6.19
C ALA A 423 10.76 19.88 7.50
N SER A 424 11.87 19.73 8.23
CA SER A 424 12.15 20.44 9.48
C SER A 424 13.63 20.77 9.60
N CYS A 425 13.97 21.79 10.40
CA CYS A 425 15.35 22.01 10.82
C CYS A 425 15.86 20.80 11.62
N GLN A 426 17.17 20.58 11.59
CA GLN A 426 17.83 19.57 12.42
C GLN A 426 18.75 20.19 13.48
N GLY A 427 18.83 21.52 13.53
CA GLY A 427 19.61 22.24 14.53
C GLY A 427 19.77 23.69 14.12
N ARG A 428 20.88 24.31 14.54
CA ARG A 428 21.15 25.75 14.38
C ARG A 428 22.47 26.04 13.69
N ASP A 429 23.13 25.03 13.14
CA ASP A 429 24.37 25.19 12.42
C ASP A 429 24.08 25.65 10.97
N THR A 430 24.99 26.46 10.44
CA THR A 430 24.95 26.91 9.04
C THR A 430 26.10 26.28 8.28
N ILE A 431 25.82 25.77 7.08
CA ILE A 431 26.87 25.24 6.21
C ILE A 431 27.66 26.43 5.65
N SER A 432 28.91 26.55 6.09
CA SER A 432 29.81 27.64 5.70
C SER A 432 30.21 27.52 4.22
N ILE A 433 30.42 28.68 3.58
CA ILE A 433 30.78 28.77 2.17
C ILE A 433 32.28 28.98 2.05
N ILE A 434 32.96 28.12 1.28
CA ILE A 434 34.35 28.35 0.89
C ILE A 434 34.35 29.12 -0.43
N LYS A 435 34.70 30.43 -0.40
CA LYS A 435 34.90 31.24 -1.61
C LYS A 435 36.30 30.96 -2.21
N ARG A 436 36.47 31.13 -3.53
CA ARG A 436 37.77 30.90 -4.22
C ARG A 436 38.90 31.63 -3.48
N GLY A 437 39.88 30.87 -2.98
CA GLY A 437 41.04 31.38 -2.24
C GLY A 437 40.92 31.42 -0.71
N GLY A 438 39.80 30.99 -0.12
CA GLY A 438 39.64 30.90 1.33
C GLY A 438 40.35 29.68 1.95
N VAL A 439 41.06 29.89 3.06
CA VAL A 439 41.62 28.81 3.90
C VAL A 439 40.47 28.17 4.71
N PRO A 440 40.35 26.84 4.76
CA PRO A 440 39.35 26.20 5.60
C PRO A 440 39.62 26.48 7.08
N VAL A 441 38.63 26.99 7.80
CA VAL A 441 38.67 27.05 9.27
C VAL A 441 38.05 25.76 9.79
N THR A 442 38.88 24.85 10.27
CA THR A 442 38.47 23.67 11.03
C THR A 442 38.25 24.08 12.49
N VAL A 443 37.10 23.71 13.06
CA VAL A 443 36.94 23.59 14.51
C VAL A 443 37.25 22.14 14.89
N ASP A 444 38.19 21.98 15.81
CA ASP A 444 38.72 20.68 16.26
C ASP A 444 37.62 19.77 16.81
N GLY A 445 37.62 18.52 16.35
CA GLY A 445 36.79 17.44 16.87
C GLY A 445 37.53 16.12 16.72
N ALA A 446 38.48 15.87 17.62
CA ALA A 446 39.08 14.55 17.77
C ALA A 446 38.07 13.59 18.40
N ASN A 447 37.67 12.55 17.67
CA ASN A 447 37.68 11.18 18.18
C ASN A 447 37.74 10.19 17.02
N LYS A 448 38.78 9.36 17.08
CA LYS A 448 39.05 8.24 16.18
C LYS A 448 38.02 7.14 16.42
N GLY A 449 37.28 6.76 15.38
CA GLY A 449 36.62 5.47 15.25
C GLY A 449 37.27 4.74 14.09
N ASP A 450 37.71 3.51 14.32
CA ASP A 450 38.48 2.69 13.38
C ASP A 450 37.75 2.52 12.04
N ILE A 451 38.35 3.05 10.97
CA ILE A 451 37.97 2.73 9.59
C ILE A 451 38.82 1.53 9.19
N LEU A 452 38.20 0.35 9.05
CA LEU A 452 38.81 -0.75 8.30
C LEU A 452 38.80 -0.36 6.81
N GLU A 453 39.94 0.07 6.29
CA GLU A 453 40.15 0.22 4.85
C GLU A 453 40.17 -1.16 4.20
N ALA A 454 39.09 -1.54 3.53
CA ALA A 454 39.10 -2.64 2.59
C ALA A 454 39.74 -2.17 1.28
N GLN A 455 41.02 -2.47 1.09
CA GLN A 455 41.68 -2.40 -0.21
C GLN A 455 41.04 -3.43 -1.15
N VAL A 456 40.24 -2.98 -2.11
CA VAL A 456 39.84 -3.81 -3.24
C VAL A 456 40.78 -3.54 -4.41
N GLN A 457 41.87 -4.29 -4.45
CA GLN A 457 42.65 -4.47 -5.67
C GLN A 457 41.80 -5.28 -6.66
N GLY A 458 41.72 -4.77 -7.89
CA GLY A 458 40.98 -5.38 -8.99
C GLY A 458 41.30 -6.86 -9.17
N SER A 459 40.40 -7.70 -8.68
CA SER A 459 40.23 -9.09 -9.06
C SER A 459 38.74 -9.25 -9.32
N PHE A 460 38.38 -9.84 -10.46
CA PHE A 460 37.03 -10.23 -10.81
C PHE A 460 36.50 -11.17 -9.71
N TYR A 461 35.85 -10.62 -8.67
CA TYR A 461 35.16 -11.45 -7.69
C TYR A 461 33.98 -12.12 -8.40
N ARG A 462 34.12 -13.42 -8.70
CA ARG A 462 32.96 -14.32 -8.73
C ARG A 462 32.25 -14.12 -7.40
N PHE A 463 31.11 -13.42 -7.40
CA PHE A 463 30.26 -13.28 -6.22
C PHE A 463 30.00 -14.70 -5.69
N SER A 464 30.57 -15.05 -4.53
CA SER A 464 30.29 -16.33 -3.90
C SER A 464 28.80 -16.38 -3.61
N THR A 465 28.06 -17.26 -4.29
CA THR A 465 26.61 -17.41 -4.09
C THR A 465 26.33 -17.69 -2.61
N VAL A 466 25.53 -16.83 -1.97
CA VAL A 466 25.06 -17.04 -0.60
C VAL A 466 24.32 -18.39 -0.55
N PRO A 467 24.69 -19.35 0.34
CA PRO A 467 24.00 -20.62 0.43
C PRO A 467 22.51 -20.41 0.69
N GLU A 468 21.64 -21.17 0.01
CA GLU A 468 20.19 -20.97 0.06
C GLU A 468 19.61 -21.09 1.48
N ARG A 469 20.21 -21.96 2.32
CA ARG A 469 19.87 -22.09 3.75
C ARG A 469 20.07 -20.81 4.58
N CYS A 470 20.83 -19.85 4.08
CA CYS A 470 21.08 -18.57 4.74
C CYS A 470 20.08 -17.48 4.31
N LEU A 471 19.29 -17.74 3.27
CA LEU A 471 18.27 -16.81 2.78
C LEU A 471 16.94 -17.13 3.50
N ASN A 472 16.40 -16.15 4.21
CA ASN A 472 15.08 -16.26 4.82
C ASN A 472 14.22 -15.09 4.35
N ILE A 473 13.37 -15.36 3.36
CA ILE A 473 12.47 -14.36 2.78
C ILE A 473 11.17 -14.18 3.59
N THR A 474 10.98 -14.98 4.65
CA THR A 474 9.78 -14.94 5.51
C THR A 474 9.97 -14.10 6.76
N ALA A 475 11.21 -13.91 7.21
CA ALA A 475 11.55 -13.00 8.29
C ALA A 475 11.56 -11.55 7.79
N VAL A 476 10.50 -10.80 8.08
CA VAL A 476 10.38 -9.38 7.70
C VAL A 476 10.75 -8.49 8.87
N ALA A 477 11.66 -7.53 8.65
CA ALA A 477 12.00 -6.48 9.61
C ALA A 477 11.26 -5.18 9.26
N TYR A 478 10.61 -4.55 10.24
CA TYR A 478 9.79 -3.35 10.02
C TYR A 478 10.61 -2.13 9.57
N GLN A 479 11.94 -2.15 9.78
CA GLN A 479 12.85 -1.12 9.32
C GLN A 479 13.16 -1.20 7.81
N MET A 480 12.75 -2.28 7.14
CA MET A 480 12.93 -2.47 5.69
C MET A 480 11.81 -1.81 4.89
N ASP A 481 12.05 -1.64 3.58
CA ASP A 481 11.14 -0.93 2.66
C ASP A 481 10.85 0.51 3.11
N ARG A 482 11.83 1.15 3.77
CA ARG A 482 11.71 2.50 4.32
C ARG A 482 12.67 3.45 3.59
N LEU A 483 12.20 4.65 3.32
CA LEU A 483 13.04 5.77 2.88
C LEU A 483 12.72 6.99 3.73
N VAL A 484 13.74 7.65 4.26
CA VAL A 484 13.58 8.91 5.01
C VAL A 484 14.41 9.98 4.31
N ALA A 485 13.73 10.97 3.74
CA ALA A 485 14.33 12.12 3.08
C ALA A 485 14.26 13.34 3.99
N HIS A 486 15.42 13.91 4.30
CA HIS A 486 15.55 15.05 5.21
C HIS A 486 15.86 16.34 4.44
N ALA A 487 15.21 17.43 4.82
CA ALA A 487 15.43 18.73 4.19
C ALA A 487 16.85 19.29 4.37
N THR A 488 17.55 18.92 5.43
CA THR A 488 18.91 19.41 5.76
C THR A 488 19.70 18.37 6.56
N LEU A 489 21.02 18.53 6.68
CA LEU A 489 21.92 17.66 7.44
C LEU A 489 21.64 17.70 8.96
N PRO A 490 22.03 16.66 9.73
CA PRO A 490 22.01 16.69 11.19
C PRO A 490 22.63 17.98 11.75
N ASN A 491 22.02 18.57 12.77
CA ASN A 491 22.43 19.82 13.44
C ASN A 491 22.29 21.12 12.62
N HIS A 492 21.87 21.07 11.36
CA HIS A 492 21.81 22.26 10.49
C HIS A 492 20.41 22.87 10.33
N TYR A 493 20.36 24.12 9.89
CA TYR A 493 19.13 24.80 9.50
C TYR A 493 18.54 24.25 8.19
N ALA A 494 17.20 24.27 8.09
CA ALA A 494 16.46 24.15 6.84
C ALA A 494 15.82 25.50 6.53
N PHE A 495 16.19 26.11 5.40
CA PHE A 495 15.79 27.46 5.04
C PHE A 495 14.42 27.49 4.35
N ARG A 496 13.76 28.65 4.47
CA ARG A 496 12.40 28.88 4.00
C ARG A 496 12.21 30.33 3.58
N GLN A 497 11.40 30.57 2.55
CA GLN A 497 10.98 31.91 2.16
C GLN A 497 9.70 32.28 2.92
N GLU A 498 9.57 33.54 3.36
CA GLU A 498 8.42 33.98 4.18
C GLU A 498 7.07 33.72 3.48
N ASP A 499 6.96 34.05 2.19
CA ASP A 499 5.72 33.88 1.42
C ASP A 499 5.72 32.65 0.51
N GLY A 500 6.90 32.16 0.13
CA GLY A 500 7.09 31.05 -0.81
C GLY A 500 7.19 29.66 -0.18
N GLY A 501 7.32 29.57 1.15
CA GLY A 501 7.52 28.30 1.84
C GLY A 501 8.92 27.71 1.61
N SER A 502 9.06 26.40 1.83
CA SER A 502 10.34 25.70 1.76
C SER A 502 10.70 25.37 0.33
N LEU A 503 11.86 25.84 -0.11
CA LEU A 503 12.42 25.43 -1.41
C LEU A 503 12.62 23.92 -1.47
N TYR A 504 12.93 23.25 -0.35
CA TYR A 504 13.01 21.79 -0.33
C TYR A 504 11.69 21.13 -0.73
N VAL A 505 10.58 21.52 -0.10
CA VAL A 505 9.24 20.98 -0.41
C VAL A 505 8.89 21.24 -1.88
N ASP A 506 9.12 22.46 -2.35
CA ASP A 506 8.85 22.85 -3.73
C ASP A 506 9.69 22.06 -4.75
N TYR A 507 11.01 21.92 -4.54
CA TYR A 507 11.88 21.15 -5.43
C TYR A 507 11.57 19.66 -5.41
N VAL A 508 11.28 19.08 -4.24
CA VAL A 508 10.83 17.67 -4.15
C VAL A 508 9.56 17.48 -4.97
N CYS A 509 8.52 18.29 -4.72
CA CYS A 509 7.24 18.16 -5.42
C CYS A 509 7.41 18.34 -6.94
N ARG A 510 8.12 19.39 -7.38
CA ARG A 510 8.35 19.64 -8.82
C ARG A 510 9.14 18.54 -9.50
N LEU A 511 10.15 17.98 -8.83
CA LEU A 511 10.97 16.92 -9.42
C LEU A 511 10.27 15.57 -9.39
N LEU A 512 9.43 15.28 -8.38
CA LEU A 512 8.56 14.10 -8.43
C LEU A 512 7.59 14.19 -9.60
N GLU A 513 6.87 15.31 -9.73
CA GLU A 513 5.90 15.51 -10.82
C GLU A 513 6.54 15.40 -12.22
N ARG A 514 7.71 16.02 -12.43
CA ARG A 514 8.41 16.00 -13.72
C ARG A 514 9.06 14.66 -14.06
N ASN A 515 9.25 13.80 -13.06
CA ASN A 515 9.94 12.52 -13.20
C ASN A 515 9.04 11.37 -12.74
N ALA A 516 7.72 11.51 -12.91
CA ALA A 516 6.81 10.38 -12.88
C ALA A 516 7.32 9.28 -13.82
N GLY A 517 7.13 8.02 -13.45
CA GLY A 517 7.69 6.87 -14.15
C GLY A 517 9.19 6.62 -13.92
N HIS A 518 9.89 7.43 -13.13
CA HIS A 518 11.33 7.23 -12.85
C HIS A 518 11.60 6.75 -11.43
N ASN A 519 12.79 6.18 -11.20
CA ASN A 519 13.26 5.74 -9.89
C ASN A 519 13.36 6.92 -8.90
N LEU A 520 12.65 6.84 -7.78
CA LEU A 520 12.61 7.86 -6.74
C LEU A 520 13.99 8.22 -6.19
N THR A 521 14.92 7.28 -5.99
CA THR A 521 16.23 7.62 -5.44
C THR A 521 17.02 8.51 -6.39
N LEU A 522 16.95 8.25 -7.70
CA LEU A 522 17.53 9.12 -8.73
C LEU A 522 16.86 10.50 -8.78
N VAL A 523 15.55 10.56 -8.54
CA VAL A 523 14.83 11.84 -8.41
C VAL A 523 15.32 12.61 -7.19
N LEU A 524 15.52 11.94 -6.05
CA LEU A 524 16.04 12.56 -4.83
C LEU A 524 17.51 12.99 -4.97
N GLU A 525 18.34 12.27 -5.71
CA GLU A 525 19.69 12.72 -6.08
C GLU A 525 19.64 14.03 -6.87
N ARG A 526 18.67 14.18 -7.80
CA ARG A 526 18.45 15.44 -8.52
C ARG A 526 17.97 16.56 -7.60
N VAL A 527 17.12 16.25 -6.61
CA VAL A 527 16.73 17.21 -5.55
C VAL A 527 17.97 17.67 -4.78
N CYS A 528 18.80 16.75 -4.31
CA CYS A 528 20.06 17.05 -3.61
C CYS A 528 20.96 17.93 -4.46
N ASN A 529 21.20 17.55 -5.72
CA ASN A 529 22.01 18.30 -6.65
C ASN A 529 21.52 19.74 -6.80
N LYS A 530 20.21 19.96 -6.93
CA LYS A 530 19.62 21.31 -7.03
C LYS A 530 19.72 22.10 -5.73
N MET A 531 19.36 21.49 -4.61
CA MET A 531 19.38 22.16 -3.30
C MET A 531 20.79 22.60 -2.91
N HIS A 532 21.81 21.77 -3.15
CA HIS A 532 23.21 22.08 -2.80
C HIS A 532 23.78 23.25 -3.63
N GLN A 533 23.19 23.55 -4.79
CA GLN A 533 23.56 24.70 -5.62
C GLN A 533 22.98 26.03 -5.12
N ILE A 534 21.89 26.00 -4.34
CA ILE A 534 21.21 27.22 -3.87
C ILE A 534 22.07 27.91 -2.82
N LEU A 535 22.15 29.24 -2.89
CA LEU A 535 22.74 30.09 -1.87
C LEU A 535 21.61 30.80 -1.13
N PHE A 536 21.55 30.63 0.18
CA PHE A 536 20.55 31.29 1.02
C PHE A 536 21.18 32.52 1.65
N SER A 537 20.47 33.64 1.59
CA SER A 537 20.89 34.91 2.20
C SER A 537 19.83 35.36 3.19
N SER A 538 20.26 35.79 4.36
CA SER A 538 19.38 36.28 5.42
C SER A 538 20.00 37.51 6.08
N ASN A 539 19.14 38.45 6.47
CA ASN A 539 19.50 39.62 7.26
C ASN A 539 18.81 39.59 8.65
N GLU A 540 18.27 38.44 9.06
CA GLU A 540 17.61 38.28 10.35
C GLU A 540 18.60 38.14 11.51
N SER A 541 18.21 38.56 12.71
CA SER A 541 19.05 38.45 13.91
C SER A 541 19.41 37.00 14.28
N LYS A 542 18.64 36.02 13.82
CA LYS A 542 18.92 34.59 14.03
C LYS A 542 20.04 34.06 13.13
N PHE A 543 20.21 34.67 11.96
CA PHE A 543 21.29 34.38 11.01
C PHE A 543 21.43 35.55 10.02
N GLU A 544 22.59 36.21 10.04
CA GLU A 544 22.97 37.25 9.10
C GLU A 544 24.10 36.73 8.21
N GLY A 545 23.90 36.75 6.89
CA GLY A 545 24.90 36.34 5.91
C GLY A 545 24.40 35.32 4.88
N GLU A 546 25.36 34.64 4.24
CA GLU A 546 25.11 33.64 3.20
C GLU A 546 25.40 32.22 3.73
N ALA A 547 24.54 31.25 3.42
CA ALA A 547 24.72 29.85 3.81
C ALA A 547 24.24 28.88 2.72
N LYS A 548 24.69 27.62 2.83
CA LYS A 548 24.19 26.50 2.04
C LYS A 548 23.21 25.64 2.84
N GLN A 549 22.38 24.89 2.13
CA GLN A 549 21.55 23.82 2.69
C GLN A 549 21.89 22.51 1.99
N ALA A 550 22.06 21.44 2.76
CA ALA A 550 22.34 20.12 2.22
C ALA A 550 21.28 19.12 2.67
N CYS A 551 20.32 18.82 1.79
CA CYS A 551 19.39 17.71 2.00
C CYS A 551 20.07 16.36 1.72
N TYR A 552 19.55 15.30 2.32
CA TYR A 552 20.00 13.92 2.13
C TYR A 552 18.83 12.96 2.36
N TYR A 553 19.02 11.68 2.03
CA TYR A 553 18.06 10.63 2.35
C TYR A 553 18.79 9.35 2.76
N GLU A 554 18.08 8.52 3.51
CA GLU A 554 18.49 7.17 3.90
C GLU A 554 17.44 6.19 3.40
N THR A 555 17.86 5.01 2.95
CA THR A 555 16.92 4.01 2.42
C THR A 555 17.32 2.58 2.78
N THR A 556 16.30 1.78 3.07
CA THR A 556 16.34 0.32 3.23
C THR A 556 15.41 -0.34 2.21
N PHE A 557 15.14 0.34 1.09
CA PHE A 557 14.37 -0.23 -0.01
C PHE A 557 15.03 -1.50 -0.52
N GLN A 558 14.20 -2.51 -0.72
CA GLN A 558 14.61 -3.80 -1.24
C GLN A 558 14.36 -3.92 -2.74
N LYS A 559 13.59 -2.98 -3.31
CA LYS A 559 13.26 -2.87 -4.73
C LYS A 559 13.31 -1.41 -5.19
N THR A 560 13.35 -1.21 -6.50
CA THR A 560 13.21 0.12 -7.08
C THR A 560 11.79 0.64 -6.86
N PHE A 561 11.66 1.83 -6.26
CA PHE A 561 10.39 2.54 -6.21
C PHE A 561 10.29 3.47 -7.42
N VAL A 562 9.33 3.21 -8.30
CA VAL A 562 9.01 4.07 -9.44
C VAL A 562 7.99 5.12 -9.00
N VAL A 563 8.28 6.39 -9.24
CA VAL A 563 7.35 7.49 -8.93
C VAL A 563 6.06 7.28 -9.74
N PRO A 564 4.87 7.21 -9.10
CA PRO A 564 3.63 6.95 -9.81
C PRO A 564 3.33 8.03 -10.85
N GLU A 565 2.84 7.62 -12.02
CA GLU A 565 2.27 8.51 -13.02
C GLU A 565 0.75 8.36 -13.00
N VAL A 566 -0.03 9.40 -13.29
CA VAL A 566 -1.48 9.27 -13.53
C VAL A 566 -1.70 9.21 -15.03
N ASP A 567 -2.36 8.16 -15.50
CA ASP A 567 -2.67 7.99 -16.92
C ASP A 567 -3.54 9.17 -17.38
N LYS A 568 -3.07 9.94 -18.37
CA LYS A 568 -3.78 11.08 -18.93
C LYS A 568 -4.91 10.66 -19.89
N GLU A 569 -5.60 9.56 -19.61
CA GLU A 569 -6.70 9.11 -20.44
C GLU A 569 -8.02 9.71 -19.93
N GLY A 570 -8.47 10.76 -20.61
CA GLY A 570 -9.80 11.35 -20.39
C GLY A 570 -10.03 12.80 -20.86
N GLY A 571 -9.00 13.50 -21.35
CA GLY A 571 -9.12 14.93 -21.73
C GLY A 571 -9.29 15.25 -23.21
N ASP A 572 -8.87 14.38 -24.13
CA ASP A 572 -8.63 14.79 -25.54
C ASP A 572 -9.67 14.30 -26.57
N ASN A 573 -10.85 13.82 -26.14
CA ASN A 573 -11.90 13.35 -27.07
C ASN A 573 -13.15 14.25 -27.19
N GLU A 574 -13.19 15.44 -26.57
CA GLU A 574 -14.33 16.37 -26.73
C GLU A 574 -14.10 17.52 -27.74
N GLU A 575 -12.90 17.72 -28.29
CA GLU A 575 -12.64 18.86 -29.20
C GLU A 575 -12.60 18.52 -30.71
N LYS A 576 -12.96 17.30 -31.12
CA LYS A 576 -13.02 16.91 -32.56
C LYS A 576 -14.35 16.32 -33.03
N ARG A 577 -15.46 16.65 -32.36
CA ARG A 577 -16.83 16.39 -32.85
C ARG A 577 -17.69 17.65 -32.94
N GLY A 578 -17.06 18.76 -33.31
CA GLY A 578 -17.74 20.02 -33.59
C GLY A 578 -16.99 20.84 -34.63
N GLN A 579 -16.90 20.34 -35.86
CA GLN A 579 -16.81 21.13 -37.10
C GLN A 579 -17.38 20.31 -38.25
#